data_AF-A0A8X7QAK8-F1
#
_entry.id   AF-A0A8X7QAK8-F1
#
_cell.length_a   1.000
_cell.length_b   1.000
_cell.length_c   1.000
_cell.angle_alpha   90.00
_cell.angle_beta   90.00
_cell.angle_gamma   90.00
#
_symmetry.space_group_name_H-M   'P 1'
#
loop_
_entity.id
_entity.type
_entity.pdbx_description
1 polymer ?
#
loop_
_entity_poly.entity_id
_entity_poly.type
_entity_poly.pdbx_seq_one_letter_code
_entity_poly.pdbx_strand_id
1 'polypeptide(L)'
;MLFECPPATQTWALAMHLSLWGSLAIIPWILWFLWKARNGKVFERKDSTPLEVLQLATSEAASWSLAHVVPEKREVDDRTPYPYYRIRHH
;
A
#
# COMPACT_ATOMS: atom_id res chain seq x y z
N MET A 1 -12.65 22.35 -4.97
CA MET A 1 -12.73 20.87 -4.91
C MET A 1 -12.36 20.30 -6.28
N LEU A 2 -11.06 20.22 -6.56
CA LEU A 2 -10.41 19.67 -7.76
C LEU A 2 -8.98 19.39 -7.25
N PHE A 3 -8.59 18.21 -6.80
CA PHE A 3 -8.48 16.98 -7.56
C PHE A 3 -8.91 15.79 -6.69
N GLU A 4 -10.09 15.26 -7.02
CA GLU A 4 -10.40 13.85 -6.89
C GLU A 4 -9.30 13.04 -7.60
N CYS A 5 -8.66 12.14 -6.83
CA CYS A 5 -7.91 10.97 -7.25
C CYS A 5 -7.37 10.94 -8.70
N PRO A 6 -6.06 11.18 -8.92
CA PRO A 6 -5.48 10.98 -10.24
C PRO A 6 -4.82 9.59 -10.37
N PRO A 7 -4.84 9.00 -11.58
CA PRO A 7 -4.10 7.78 -11.97
C PRO A 7 -2.57 7.85 -11.81
N ALA A 8 -2.05 8.96 -11.27
CA ALA A 8 -0.65 9.16 -10.94
C ALA A 8 -0.14 8.12 -9.92
N THR A 9 -0.99 7.62 -9.00
CA THR A 9 -0.57 6.57 -8.05
C THR A 9 -0.22 5.26 -8.76
N GLN A 10 -0.76 5.00 -9.96
CA GLN A 10 -0.49 3.76 -10.70
C GLN A 10 0.79 3.82 -11.54
N THR A 11 1.19 5.00 -12.04
CA THR A 11 2.44 5.16 -12.78
C THR A 11 3.68 5.09 -11.89
N TRP A 12 3.60 5.59 -10.65
CA TRP A 12 4.66 5.38 -9.65
C TRP A 12 4.73 3.93 -9.17
N ALA A 13 3.60 3.23 -9.05
CA ALA A 13 3.54 1.82 -8.65
C ALA A 13 4.33 0.90 -9.59
N LEU A 14 4.25 1.14 -10.91
CA LEU A 14 5.01 0.37 -11.91
C LEU A 14 6.53 0.66 -11.84
N ALA A 15 6.91 1.90 -11.50
CA ALA A 15 8.32 2.25 -11.29
C ALA A 15 8.92 1.62 -10.01
N MET A 16 8.11 1.43 -8.97
CA MET A 16 8.51 0.80 -7.70
C MET A 16 8.65 -0.73 -7.78
N HIS A 17 7.93 -1.39 -8.69
CA HIS A 17 8.03 -2.85 -8.84
C HIS A 17 9.35 -3.30 -9.52
N LEU A 18 9.96 -2.45 -10.36
CA LEU A 18 11.20 -2.78 -11.07
C LEU A 18 12.49 -2.36 -10.35
N SER A 19 12.42 -1.59 -9.25
CA SER A 19 13.61 -1.00 -8.62
C SER A 19 13.65 -1.28 -7.11
N LEU A 20 14.44 -2.28 -6.73
CA LEU A 20 14.97 -2.54 -5.38
C LEU A 20 13.98 -3.01 -4.28
N TRP A 21 13.93 -4.33 -4.07
CA TRP A 21 13.57 -4.95 -2.79
C TRP A 21 14.59 -4.59 -1.71
N GLY A 22 14.44 -3.43 -1.07
CA GLY A 22 15.27 -3.02 0.06
C GLY A 22 14.84 -1.68 0.66
N SER A 23 15.46 -1.30 1.78
CA SER A 23 15.17 -0.12 2.61
C SER A 23 15.06 1.23 1.86
N LEU A 24 15.44 1.29 0.59
CA LEU A 24 15.32 2.47 -0.27
C LEU A 24 13.89 2.70 -0.81
N ALA A 25 12.96 1.77 -0.65
CA ALA A 25 11.58 1.91 -1.11
C ALA A 25 10.85 3.14 -0.51
N ILE A 26 11.33 3.66 0.64
CA ILE A 26 10.80 4.86 1.30
C ILE A 26 11.29 6.18 0.68
N ILE A 27 12.43 6.17 -0.03
CA ILE A 27 13.07 7.39 -0.54
C ILE A 27 12.17 8.16 -1.52
N PRO A 28 11.49 7.52 -2.50
CA PRO A 28 10.54 8.22 -3.37
C PRO A 28 9.41 8.90 -2.60
N TRP A 29 8.90 8.27 -1.53
CA TRP A 29 7.86 8.84 -0.67
C TRP A 29 8.36 10.06 0.08
N ILE A 30 9.57 10.02 0.63
CA ILE A 30 10.18 11.17 1.32
C ILE A 30 10.36 12.35 0.35
N LEU A 31 10.91 12.10 -0.85
CA LEU A 31 11.09 13.15 -1.87
C LEU A 31 9.75 13.78 -2.29
N TRP A 32 8.73 12.95 -2.50
CA TRP A 32 7.38 13.40 -2.84
C TRP A 32 6.77 14.29 -1.76
N PHE A 33 6.81 13.85 -0.49
CA PHE A 33 6.24 14.62 0.61
C PHE A 33 7.06 15.88 0.94
N LEU A 34 8.38 15.86 0.75
CA LEU A 34 9.22 17.04 0.88
C LEU A 34 8.88 18.08 -0.21
N TRP A 35 8.67 17.64 -1.45
CA TRP A 35 8.23 18.52 -2.53
C TRP A 35 6.85 19.13 -2.23
N LYS A 36 5.90 18.33 -1.74
CA LYS A 36 4.58 18.83 -1.30
C LYS A 36 4.71 19.85 -0.16
N ALA A 37 5.52 19.58 0.86
CA ALA A 37 5.74 20.50 1.97
C ALA A 37 6.36 21.83 1.52
N ARG A 38 7.36 21.78 0.64
CA ARG A 38 7.94 22.99 0.04
C ARG A 38 6.89 23.80 -0.72
N ASN A 39 6.07 23.13 -1.52
CA ASN A 39 5.04 23.81 -2.30
C ASN A 39 3.91 24.35 -1.42
N GLY A 40 3.46 23.62 -0.40
CA GLY A 40 2.49 24.10 0.58
C GLY A 40 2.98 25.33 1.34
N LYS A 41 4.27 25.40 1.65
CA LYS A 41 4.87 26.60 2.24
C LYS A 41 4.79 27.81 1.30
N VAL A 42 5.10 27.61 0.02
CA VAL A 42 5.12 28.68 -0.99
C VAL A 42 3.71 29.14 -1.37
N PHE A 43 2.76 28.23 -1.54
CA PHE A 43 1.44 28.53 -2.09
C PHE A 43 0.34 28.70 -1.02
N GLU A 44 0.45 28.00 0.11
CA GLU A 44 -0.59 27.94 1.14
C GLU A 44 -0.14 28.57 2.47
N ARG A 45 1.11 29.07 2.56
CA ARG A 45 1.76 29.53 3.80
C ARG A 45 1.71 28.50 4.93
N LYS A 46 1.64 27.22 4.57
CA LYS A 46 1.63 26.11 5.53
C LYS A 46 3.06 25.69 5.83
N ASP A 47 3.49 25.85 7.07
CA ASP A 47 4.76 25.31 7.52
C ASP A 47 4.54 23.87 8.00
N SER A 48 5.24 22.93 7.36
CA SER A 48 5.32 21.52 7.80
C SER A 48 6.72 21.24 8.30
N THR A 49 6.81 20.62 9.46
CA THR A 49 8.10 20.27 10.06
C THR A 49 8.70 19.06 9.34
N PRO A 50 10.04 18.92 9.32
CA PRO A 50 10.68 17.75 8.72
C PRO A 50 10.19 16.42 9.30
N LEU A 51 9.85 16.41 10.60
CA LEU A 51 9.33 15.23 11.28
C LEU A 51 7.94 14.85 10.76
N GLU A 52 7.03 15.82 10.62
CA GLU A 52 5.69 15.57 10.06
C GLU A 52 5.78 15.02 8.63
N VAL A 53 6.68 15.57 7.81
CA VAL A 53 6.92 15.10 6.44
C VAL A 53 7.38 13.64 6.42
N LEU A 54 8.29 13.26 7.31
CA LEU A 54 8.77 11.88 7.43
C LEU A 54 7.69 10.92 7.94
N GLN A 55 6.89 11.34 8.92
CA GLN A 55 5.78 10.55 9.45
C GLN A 55 4.73 10.28 8.37
N LEU A 56 4.35 11.31 7.61
CA LEU A 56 3.41 11.20 6.50
C LEU A 56 3.92 10.28 5.39
N ALA A 57 5.20 10.41 5.02
CA ALA A 57 5.81 9.53 4.03
C ALA A 57 5.81 8.07 4.49
N THR A 58 6.10 7.83 5.77
CA THR A 58 6.15 6.48 6.36
C THR A 58 4.76 5.86 6.46
N SER A 59 3.76 6.61 6.93
CA SER A 59 2.39 6.12 7.04
C SER A 59 1.79 5.76 5.69
N GLU A 60 2.06 6.57 4.66
CA GLU A 60 1.53 6.34 3.32
C GLU A 60 2.21 5.13 2.67
N ALA A 61 3.54 5.01 2.79
CA ALA A 61 4.27 3.84 2.30
C ALA A 61 3.81 2.54 2.98
N ALA A 62 3.57 2.57 4.30
CA ALA A 62 3.05 1.42 5.03
C ALA A 62 1.62 1.04 4.60
N SER A 63 0.75 2.05 4.44
CA SER A 63 -0.63 1.86 3.98
C SER A 63 -0.66 1.26 2.57
N TRP A 64 0.21 1.74 1.69
CA TRP A 64 0.37 1.21 0.35
C TRP A 64 0.83 -0.26 0.36
N SER A 65 1.83 -0.58 1.18
CA SER A 65 2.33 -1.95 1.34
C SER A 65 1.23 -2.89 1.81
N LEU A 66 0.48 -2.50 2.84
CA LEU A 66 -0.62 -3.29 3.39
C LEU A 66 -1.72 -3.57 2.36
N ALA A 67 -2.07 -2.58 1.54
CA ALA A 67 -3.08 -2.73 0.49
C ALA A 67 -2.68 -3.73 -0.61
N HIS A 68 -1.38 -3.98 -0.78
CA HIS A 68 -0.84 -4.93 -1.77
C HIS A 68 -0.51 -6.30 -1.18
N VAL A 69 -0.74 -6.51 0.13
CA VAL A 69 -0.73 -7.85 0.72
C VAL A 69 -2.00 -8.57 0.26
N VAL A 70 -1.88 -9.30 -0.85
CA VAL A 70 -2.97 -10.16 -1.35
C VAL A 70 -3.25 -11.20 -0.27
N PRO A 71 -4.45 -11.27 0.32
CA PRO A 71 -4.79 -12.35 1.21
C PRO A 71 -4.78 -13.65 0.39
N GLU A 72 -3.97 -14.61 0.82
CA GLU A 72 -4.01 -15.98 0.31
C GLU A 72 -5.45 -16.48 0.43
N LYS A 73 -6.13 -16.64 -0.71
CA LYS A 73 -7.39 -17.37 -0.75
C LYS A 73 -7.05 -18.79 -0.27
N ARG A 74 -7.40 -19.11 0.97
CA ARG A 74 -7.55 -20.50 1.38
C ARG A 74 -8.66 -21.06 0.52
N GLU A 75 -8.29 -21.72 -0.57
CA GLU A 75 -9.23 -22.58 -1.26
C GLU A 75 -9.59 -23.66 -0.25
N VAL A 76 -10.81 -23.59 0.28
CA VAL A 76 -11.41 -24.71 0.97
C VAL A 76 -11.49 -25.81 -0.09
N ASP A 77 -10.58 -26.77 0.01
CA ASP A 77 -10.51 -27.93 -0.86
C ASP A 77 -11.83 -28.69 -0.74
N ASP A 78 -12.73 -28.44 -1.70
CA ASP A 78 -14.05 -29.09 -1.85
C ASP A 78 -13.91 -30.57 -2.26
N ARG A 79 -12.71 -31.15 -2.15
CA ARG A 79 -12.39 -32.56 -2.42
C ARG A 79 -12.45 -33.44 -1.18
N THR A 80 -13.27 -33.09 -0.19
CA THR A 80 -13.73 -34.10 0.77
C THR A 80 -14.94 -34.80 0.19
N PRO A 81 -14.85 -36.09 -0.22
CA PRO A 81 -16.05 -36.84 -0.58
C PRO A 81 -16.94 -36.88 0.66
N TYR A 82 -18.21 -36.51 0.49
CA TYR A 82 -19.29 -36.50 1.49
C TYR A 82 -19.11 -37.55 2.59
N PRO A 83 -19.48 -37.25 3.85
CA PRO A 83 -19.36 -38.24 4.92
C PRO A 83 -20.28 -39.41 4.60
N TYR A 84 -19.68 -40.52 4.16
CA TYR A 84 -20.41 -41.76 3.97
C TYR A 84 -20.87 -42.19 5.37
N TYR A 85 -22.17 -42.10 5.60
CA TYR A 85 -22.83 -42.69 6.75
C TYR A 85 -22.43 -44.17 6.79
N ARG A 86 -21.57 -44.53 7.75
CA ARG A 86 -21.19 -45.91 7.98
C ARG A 86 -22.40 -46.64 8.55
N ILE A 87 -23.25 -47.19 7.68
CA ILE A 87 -24.29 -48.14 8.06
C ILE A 87 -23.58 -49.36 8.61
N ARG A 88 -23.60 -49.51 9.93
CA ARG A 88 -23.12 -50.70 10.61
C ARG A 88 -24.18 -51.79 10.39
N HIS A 89 -23.92 -52.70 9.44
CA HIS A 89 -24.63 -53.97 9.41
C HIS A 89 -23.83 -54.99 10.23
N HIS A 90 -24.57 -55.62 11.15
CA HIS A 90 -24.21 -56.65 12.14
C HIS A 90 -23.55 -56.18 13.44
#